data_AF-A0A2W2DLP8-F1
#
_entry.id   AF-A0A2W2DLP8-F1
#
_cell.length_a   1.000
_cell.length_b   1.000
_cell.length_c   1.000
_cell.angle_alpha   90.00
_cell.angle_beta   90.00
_cell.angle_gamma   90.00
#
_symmetry.space_group_name_H-M   'P 1'
#
loop_
_entity.id
_entity.type
_entity.pdbx_description
1 polymer ?
#
loop_
_entity_poly.entity_id
_entity_poly.type
_entity_poly.pdbx_seq_one_letter_code
_entity_poly.pdbx_strand_id
1 'polypeptide(L)'
;PRPYQINEYAAPDEQNPGDGAWYISRLERAGADGLRANWASAGNLHNDLGNLLVRNSAGQHQPKGEWWVYRFYASQTGQIVSVTPSPSYDAFATKTSGTAKVLIGGGRTTGNLTVNLQRLDTTSGIVQNNQVRVLVQRIPNNGGGAVAGPVTVSNSVVAVNGNNATVTLPYINQTDTYTLTLLPPSDGGFQSVAVAQHSQQCLDNTDRDTADGNVQQQFHCVGGDQQLWNFQPVTGVANTFSVVNQQTGKCLDVSGVSTADGAAVHQWACHGGQNQQFTLRKVTYSGNDPHDYQLVARHSNKCVDVSTISTAARAPIHQWTCNPTGQGSPLNQTWRLWGR
;
A
#
# COMPACT_ATOMS: atom_id res chain seq x y z
N PRO A 1 -30.16 18.79 -2.29
CA PRO A 1 -29.58 19.33 -1.03
C PRO A 1 -28.20 19.94 -1.32
N ARG A 2 -27.86 21.09 -0.73
CA ARG A 2 -26.49 21.63 -0.84
C ARG A 2 -25.58 20.86 0.14
N PRO A 3 -24.35 20.49 -0.24
CA PRO A 3 -23.43 19.84 0.68
C PRO A 3 -23.15 20.74 1.87
N TYR A 4 -23.07 20.16 3.06
CA TYR A 4 -22.60 20.88 4.25
C TYR A 4 -21.09 21.07 4.09
N GLN A 5 -20.63 22.32 4.21
CA GLN A 5 -19.20 22.64 4.17
C GLN A 5 -18.76 23.18 5.52
N ILE A 6 -17.73 22.57 6.08
CA ILE A 6 -17.05 23.01 7.30
C ILE A 6 -15.83 23.81 6.86
N ASN A 7 -15.80 25.11 7.23
CA ASN A 7 -14.71 25.99 6.86
C ASN A 7 -13.36 25.44 7.34
N GLU A 8 -13.26 25.04 8.61
CA GLU A 8 -12.06 24.43 9.18
C GLU A 8 -12.43 23.43 10.29
N TYR A 9 -11.66 22.34 10.38
CA TYR A 9 -11.71 21.40 11.49
C TYR A 9 -10.30 21.14 12.04
N ALA A 10 -10.23 20.51 13.22
CA ALA A 10 -9.02 20.20 14.00
C ALA A 10 -8.37 21.39 14.72
N ALA A 11 -8.15 21.23 16.02
CA ALA A 11 -7.29 22.09 16.84
C ALA A 11 -5.79 21.82 16.55
N PRO A 12 -4.86 22.68 17.01
CA PRO A 12 -3.42 22.48 16.79
C PRO A 12 -2.88 21.13 17.27
N ASP A 13 -3.37 20.63 18.41
CA ASP A 13 -3.00 19.35 18.99
C ASP A 13 -3.66 18.14 18.29
N GLU A 14 -4.69 18.39 17.49
CA GLU A 14 -5.41 17.40 16.68
C GLU A 14 -4.78 17.21 15.28
N GLN A 15 -3.66 17.87 14.97
CA GLN A 15 -2.87 17.65 13.74
C GLN A 15 -2.00 16.39 13.83
N ASN A 16 -2.64 15.23 13.98
CA ASN A 16 -1.99 13.95 14.12
C ASN A 16 -2.78 12.84 13.38
N PRO A 17 -2.17 11.66 13.14
CA PRO A 17 -2.81 10.57 12.42
C PRO A 17 -4.17 10.16 13.00
N GLY A 18 -4.24 9.95 14.32
CA GLY A 18 -5.43 9.47 15.03
C GLY A 18 -6.63 10.39 14.81
N ASP A 19 -6.47 11.69 15.06
CA ASP A 19 -7.52 12.67 14.88
C ASP A 19 -7.84 12.93 13.40
N GLY A 20 -6.82 12.95 12.52
CA GLY A 20 -7.03 13.10 11.08
C GLY A 20 -7.95 12.00 10.51
N ALA A 21 -7.71 10.74 10.86
CA ALA A 21 -8.56 9.62 10.46
C ALA A 21 -9.96 9.70 11.06
N TRP A 22 -10.10 10.21 12.29
CA TRP A 22 -11.38 10.41 12.96
C TRP A 22 -12.25 11.45 12.24
N TYR A 23 -11.67 12.61 11.91
CA TYR A 23 -12.37 13.66 11.17
C TYR A 23 -12.78 13.20 9.78
N ILE A 24 -11.86 12.58 9.02
CA ILE A 24 -12.17 12.00 7.69
C ILE A 24 -13.38 11.06 7.79
N SER A 25 -13.36 10.13 8.75
CA SER A 25 -14.42 9.14 8.91
C SER A 25 -15.79 9.77 9.21
N ARG A 26 -15.82 10.81 10.06
CA ARG A 26 -17.04 11.52 10.43
C ARG A 26 -17.59 12.38 9.30
N LEU A 27 -16.72 13.05 8.56
CA LEU A 27 -17.09 13.89 7.41
C LEU A 27 -17.70 13.03 6.30
N GLU A 28 -17.05 11.91 5.96
CA GLU A 28 -17.56 10.94 4.99
C GLU A 28 -18.93 10.40 5.38
N ARG A 29 -19.08 9.97 6.64
CA ARG A 29 -20.34 9.44 7.15
C ARG A 29 -21.46 10.50 7.17
N ALA A 30 -21.11 11.77 7.34
CA ALA A 30 -22.06 12.89 7.31
C ALA A 30 -22.37 13.40 5.88
N GLY A 31 -21.59 13.00 4.87
CA GLY A 31 -21.67 13.58 3.52
C GLY A 31 -21.33 15.07 3.51
N ALA A 32 -20.34 15.47 4.31
CA ALA A 32 -19.91 16.85 4.47
C ALA A 32 -18.47 17.04 3.99
N ASP A 33 -18.21 18.18 3.34
CA ASP A 33 -16.85 18.61 3.01
C ASP A 33 -16.26 19.37 4.19
N GLY A 34 -14.97 19.20 4.45
CA GLY A 34 -14.26 19.99 5.46
C GLY A 34 -12.83 20.29 5.03
N LEU A 35 -12.36 21.50 5.33
CA LEU A 35 -10.93 21.83 5.18
C LEU A 35 -10.21 21.54 6.49
N ARG A 36 -9.10 20.81 6.40
CA ARG A 36 -8.23 20.60 7.56
C ARG A 36 -7.57 21.92 7.94
N ALA A 37 -7.75 22.38 9.18
CA ALA A 37 -7.05 23.56 9.66
C ALA A 37 -5.54 23.37 9.55
N ASN A 38 -4.83 24.42 9.14
CA ASN A 38 -3.37 24.44 9.13
C ASN A 38 -2.83 25.44 10.14
N TRP A 39 -2.23 24.93 11.21
CA TRP A 39 -1.63 25.74 12.27
C TRP A 39 -0.13 26.03 12.06
N ALA A 40 0.43 25.71 10.89
CA ALA A 40 1.78 26.12 10.52
C ALA A 40 1.85 27.63 10.20
N SER A 41 3.05 28.22 10.34
CA SER A 41 3.31 29.63 10.04
C SER A 41 4.41 29.80 8.98
N ALA A 42 4.40 30.97 8.32
CA ALA A 42 5.42 31.39 7.36
C ALA A 42 5.68 30.35 6.25
N GLY A 43 6.95 30.05 5.95
CA GLY A 43 7.33 29.11 4.88
C GLY A 43 6.71 27.71 5.03
N ASN A 44 6.43 27.27 6.26
CA ASN A 44 5.88 25.94 6.54
C ASN A 44 4.40 25.82 6.13
N LEU A 45 3.70 26.95 5.93
CA LEU A 45 2.31 26.97 5.46
C LEU A 45 2.22 26.48 4.00
N HIS A 46 3.10 26.98 3.13
CA HIS A 46 3.04 26.76 1.69
C HIS A 46 3.93 25.61 1.22
N ASN A 47 5.07 25.42 1.87
CA ASN A 47 6.11 24.54 1.36
C ASN A 47 5.98 23.09 1.81
N ASP A 48 5.26 22.84 2.90
CA ASP A 48 5.22 21.52 3.56
C ASP A 48 3.82 20.88 3.49
N LEU A 49 3.07 21.21 2.44
CA LEU A 49 1.73 20.68 2.15
C LEU A 49 0.80 20.76 3.37
N GLY A 50 0.60 21.97 3.90
CA GLY A 50 -0.30 22.14 5.03
C GLY A 50 0.17 21.47 6.33
N ASN A 51 1.49 21.44 6.57
CA ASN A 51 2.13 20.75 7.70
C ASN A 51 2.06 19.21 7.64
N LEU A 52 1.73 18.61 6.49
CA LEU A 52 1.75 17.15 6.29
C LEU A 52 3.16 16.62 6.00
N LEU A 53 4.09 17.49 5.60
CA LEU A 53 5.48 17.15 5.32
C LEU A 53 6.40 17.84 6.34
N VAL A 54 7.62 17.33 6.47
CA VAL A 54 8.74 17.95 7.19
C VAL A 54 9.99 17.87 6.32
N ARG A 55 10.93 18.80 6.47
CA ARG A 55 12.21 18.74 5.75
C ARG A 55 13.31 18.17 6.62
N ASN A 56 14.13 17.29 6.06
CA ASN A 56 15.38 16.91 6.71
C ASN A 56 16.46 17.99 6.54
N SER A 57 17.64 17.76 7.13
CA SER A 57 18.78 18.69 7.03
C SER A 57 19.29 18.92 5.60
N ALA A 58 18.99 18.02 4.67
CA ALA A 58 19.30 18.16 3.25
C ALA A 58 18.19 18.88 2.45
N GLY A 59 17.14 19.37 3.12
CA GLY A 59 16.01 20.06 2.49
C GLY A 59 15.01 19.14 1.79
N GLN A 60 15.12 17.82 1.94
CA GLN A 60 14.21 16.85 1.32
C GLN A 60 12.92 16.74 2.14
N HIS A 61 11.77 16.80 1.47
CA HIS A 61 10.48 16.58 2.10
C HIS A 61 10.32 15.12 2.52
N GLN A 62 9.84 14.91 3.75
CA GLN A 62 9.55 13.63 4.36
C GLN A 62 8.12 13.66 4.89
N PRO A 63 7.34 12.59 4.66
CA PRO A 63 5.95 12.55 5.11
C PRO A 63 5.86 12.45 6.63
N LYS A 64 4.92 13.16 7.23
CA LYS A 64 4.49 12.91 8.63
C LYS A 64 3.44 11.80 8.66
N GLY A 65 3.10 11.33 9.86
CA GLY A 65 2.10 10.27 10.03
C GLY A 65 0.75 10.60 9.38
N GLU A 66 0.26 11.83 9.53
CA GLU A 66 -1.05 12.22 8.98
C GLU A 66 -1.05 12.26 7.44
N TRP A 67 0.09 12.51 6.79
CA TRP A 67 0.21 12.37 5.34
C TRP A 67 -0.10 10.93 4.90
N TRP A 68 0.36 9.93 5.65
CA TRP A 68 0.06 8.52 5.38
C TRP A 68 -1.41 8.18 5.58
N VAL A 69 -2.12 8.89 6.48
CA VAL A 69 -3.58 8.78 6.64
C VAL A 69 -4.28 9.24 5.38
N TYR A 70 -3.95 10.45 4.88
CA TYR A 70 -4.49 10.96 3.62
C TYR A 70 -4.15 10.07 2.43
N ARG A 71 -2.94 9.53 2.37
CA ARG A 71 -2.55 8.57 1.32
C ARG A 71 -3.41 7.31 1.38
N PHE A 72 -3.60 6.72 2.56
CA PHE A 72 -4.43 5.52 2.71
C PHE A 72 -5.89 5.81 2.33
N TYR A 73 -6.44 6.92 2.82
CA TYR A 73 -7.78 7.38 2.47
C TYR A 73 -7.94 7.60 0.96
N ALA A 74 -7.00 8.29 0.30
CA ALA A 74 -7.02 8.51 -1.15
C ALA A 74 -6.85 7.22 -1.98
N SER A 75 -6.37 6.15 -1.35
CA SER A 75 -6.26 4.81 -1.96
C SER A 75 -7.55 3.98 -1.84
N GLN A 76 -8.58 4.51 -1.17
CA GLN A 76 -9.85 3.81 -1.03
C GLN A 76 -10.70 4.01 -2.29
N THR A 77 -11.15 2.91 -2.88
CA THR A 77 -11.93 2.90 -4.13
C THR A 77 -13.12 1.95 -4.01
N GLY A 78 -14.07 2.08 -4.95
CA GLY A 78 -15.25 1.22 -4.99
C GLY A 78 -16.39 1.76 -4.12
N GLN A 79 -17.11 0.86 -3.45
CA GLN A 79 -18.29 1.19 -2.67
C GLN A 79 -17.92 1.54 -1.23
N ILE A 80 -18.41 2.69 -0.75
CA ILE A 80 -18.35 3.05 0.68
C ILE A 80 -19.20 2.05 1.48
N VAL A 81 -18.66 1.58 2.58
CA VAL A 81 -19.29 0.62 3.49
C VAL A 81 -19.91 1.37 4.67
N SER A 82 -21.09 0.93 5.12
CA SER A 82 -21.72 1.48 6.32
C SER A 82 -20.88 1.16 7.57
N VAL A 83 -20.64 2.17 8.41
CA VAL A 83 -19.89 2.03 9.67
C VAL A 83 -20.77 2.44 10.85
N THR A 84 -20.77 1.60 11.88
CA THR A 84 -21.31 1.94 13.20
C THR A 84 -20.15 2.40 14.09
N PRO A 85 -20.03 3.70 14.40
CA PRO A 85 -18.95 4.22 15.22
C PRO A 85 -19.13 3.81 16.69
N SER A 86 -18.03 3.91 17.44
CA SER A 86 -18.08 3.91 18.91
C SER A 86 -18.03 5.34 19.45
N PRO A 87 -18.23 5.57 20.77
CA PRO A 87 -18.09 6.91 21.35
C PRO A 87 -16.68 7.50 21.20
N SER A 88 -15.65 6.64 21.17
CA SER A 88 -14.25 7.07 21.17
C SER A 88 -13.61 7.01 19.77
N TYR A 89 -14.03 6.06 18.93
CA TYR A 89 -13.40 5.76 17.63
C TYR A 89 -14.42 5.77 16.51
N ASP A 90 -13.97 6.17 15.32
CA ASP A 90 -14.74 6.10 14.08
C ASP A 90 -13.89 5.44 12.98
N ALA A 91 -14.54 5.04 11.90
CA ALA A 91 -13.89 4.41 10.78
C ALA A 91 -14.51 4.80 9.44
N PHE A 92 -13.70 4.76 8.40
CA PHE A 92 -14.13 4.89 7.02
C PHE A 92 -13.70 3.64 6.25
N ALA A 93 -14.64 2.99 5.58
CA ALA A 93 -14.37 1.74 4.90
C ALA A 93 -14.89 1.75 3.47
N THR A 94 -14.14 1.12 2.57
CA THR A 94 -14.55 0.88 1.19
C THR A 94 -14.30 -0.57 0.80
N LYS A 95 -15.04 -1.04 -0.20
CA LYS A 95 -14.84 -2.35 -0.81
C LYS A 95 -14.88 -2.27 -2.33
N THR A 96 -14.03 -3.07 -2.96
CA THR A 96 -14.07 -3.38 -4.39
C THR A 96 -13.76 -4.86 -4.58
N SER A 97 -13.75 -5.35 -5.82
CA SER A 97 -13.39 -6.75 -6.10
C SER A 97 -11.96 -7.03 -5.62
N GLY A 98 -11.78 -8.10 -4.85
CA GLY A 98 -10.48 -8.57 -4.37
C GLY A 98 -9.89 -7.81 -3.18
N THR A 99 -10.49 -6.70 -2.74
CA THR A 99 -9.96 -5.92 -1.59
C THR A 99 -11.00 -5.03 -0.91
N ALA A 100 -10.86 -4.89 0.41
CA ALA A 100 -11.58 -3.88 1.18
C ALA A 100 -10.60 -3.20 2.14
N LYS A 101 -10.77 -1.90 2.33
CA LYS A 101 -9.89 -1.06 3.13
C LYS A 101 -10.71 -0.39 4.23
N VAL A 102 -10.13 -0.33 5.43
CA VAL A 102 -10.73 0.32 6.59
C VAL A 102 -9.69 1.25 7.20
N LEU A 103 -10.00 2.54 7.26
CA LEU A 103 -9.26 3.55 8.00
C LEU A 103 -9.92 3.73 9.36
N ILE A 104 -9.15 3.71 10.44
CA ILE A 104 -9.67 3.78 11.82
C ILE A 104 -8.88 4.82 12.60
N GLY A 105 -9.61 5.76 13.19
CA GLY A 105 -9.03 6.85 13.98
C GLY A 105 -9.87 7.21 15.20
N GLY A 106 -9.33 8.17 15.96
CA GLY A 106 -9.94 8.76 17.14
C GLY A 106 -9.29 8.29 18.43
N GLY A 107 -10.09 8.26 19.49
CA GLY A 107 -9.71 7.73 20.79
C GLY A 107 -8.80 8.66 21.56
N ARG A 108 -9.36 9.37 22.54
CA ARG A 108 -8.59 9.92 23.67
C ARG A 108 -8.23 8.85 24.70
N THR A 109 -8.14 7.59 24.26
CA THR A 109 -8.00 6.40 25.10
C THR A 109 -7.09 5.39 24.42
N THR A 110 -6.36 4.58 25.20
CA THR A 110 -5.59 3.43 24.73
C THR A 110 -6.27 2.12 25.16
N GLY A 111 -5.90 1.01 24.52
CA GLY A 111 -6.43 -0.32 24.85
C GLY A 111 -6.78 -1.12 23.59
N ASN A 112 -7.26 -2.35 23.79
CA ASN A 112 -7.65 -3.18 22.66
C ASN A 112 -8.96 -2.68 22.03
N LEU A 113 -8.90 -2.32 20.76
CA LEU A 113 -10.07 -1.96 19.96
C LEU A 113 -10.53 -3.19 19.17
N THR A 114 -11.80 -3.54 19.30
CA THR A 114 -12.40 -4.64 18.53
C THR A 114 -13.13 -4.09 17.31
N VAL A 115 -12.72 -4.52 16.13
CA VAL A 115 -13.37 -4.20 14.85
C VAL A 115 -14.18 -5.40 14.41
N ASN A 116 -15.51 -5.21 14.31
CA ASN A 116 -16.43 -6.23 13.82
C ASN A 116 -16.67 -6.01 12.33
N LEU A 117 -16.13 -6.89 11.51
CA LEU A 117 -16.34 -6.93 10.07
C LEU A 117 -17.59 -7.77 9.80
N GLN A 118 -18.61 -7.16 9.21
CA GLN A 118 -19.90 -7.79 8.96
C GLN A 118 -20.22 -7.84 7.47
N ARG A 119 -21.15 -8.74 7.11
CA ARG A 119 -21.65 -8.87 5.73
C ARG A 119 -20.54 -9.12 4.70
N LEU A 120 -19.55 -9.93 5.10
CA LEU A 120 -18.44 -10.31 4.22
C LEU A 120 -18.92 -11.14 3.01
N ASP A 121 -20.12 -11.71 3.05
CA ASP A 121 -20.82 -12.31 1.89
C ASP A 121 -20.99 -11.34 0.72
N THR A 122 -20.99 -10.03 1.00
CA THR A 122 -21.16 -8.98 -0.01
C THR A 122 -19.83 -8.53 -0.64
N THR A 123 -18.72 -9.19 -0.30
CA THR A 123 -17.40 -8.92 -0.85
C THR A 123 -17.08 -9.91 -1.96
N SER A 124 -16.66 -9.41 -3.13
CA SER A 124 -16.23 -10.28 -4.24
C SER A 124 -14.73 -10.52 -4.15
N GLY A 125 -14.29 -11.78 -4.23
CA GLY A 125 -12.88 -12.15 -4.29
C GLY A 125 -12.06 -11.97 -3.01
N ILE A 126 -12.67 -11.56 -1.89
CA ILE A 126 -12.00 -11.35 -0.59
C ILE A 126 -12.15 -12.57 0.31
N VAL A 127 -13.36 -13.11 0.43
CA VAL A 127 -13.60 -14.32 1.24
C VAL A 127 -13.49 -15.55 0.36
N GLN A 128 -12.69 -16.52 0.80
CA GLN A 128 -12.62 -17.85 0.19
C GLN A 128 -12.61 -18.88 1.31
N ASN A 129 -13.28 -20.01 1.13
CA ASN A 129 -13.29 -21.11 2.11
C ASN A 129 -13.58 -20.68 3.56
N ASN A 130 -14.52 -19.74 3.75
CA ASN A 130 -14.85 -19.14 5.06
C ASN A 130 -13.63 -18.50 5.76
N GLN A 131 -12.72 -17.93 4.99
CA GLN A 131 -11.52 -17.27 5.48
C GLN A 131 -11.30 -15.96 4.74
N VAL A 132 -10.66 -15.01 5.43
CA VAL A 132 -10.19 -13.74 4.88
C VAL A 132 -8.81 -13.45 5.43
N ARG A 133 -7.92 -12.87 4.62
CA ARG A 133 -6.66 -12.33 5.14
C ARG A 133 -6.84 -10.88 5.55
N VAL A 134 -6.37 -10.53 6.74
CA VAL A 134 -6.41 -9.18 7.27
C VAL A 134 -4.98 -8.69 7.48
N LEU A 135 -4.58 -7.70 6.69
CA LEU A 135 -3.37 -6.92 6.94
C LEU A 135 -3.73 -5.74 7.84
N VAL A 136 -3.20 -5.73 9.05
CA VAL A 136 -3.32 -4.63 10.01
C VAL A 136 -2.04 -3.82 9.99
N GLN A 137 -2.14 -2.53 9.70
CA GLN A 137 -1.00 -1.61 9.80
C GLN A 137 -1.33 -0.43 10.70
N ARG A 138 -0.31 0.01 11.44
CA ARG A 138 -0.34 1.19 12.29
C ARG A 138 0.39 2.33 11.60
N ILE A 139 -0.24 3.50 11.54
CA ILE A 139 0.37 4.75 11.11
C ILE A 139 0.77 5.51 12.37
N PRO A 140 2.06 5.54 12.75
CA PRO A 140 2.48 6.14 14.00
C PRO A 140 2.45 7.67 13.94
N ASN A 141 2.17 8.30 15.07
CA ASN A 141 2.51 9.71 15.29
C ASN A 141 3.95 9.80 15.81
N ASN A 142 4.77 10.62 15.16
CA ASN A 142 6.15 10.89 15.58
C ASN A 142 6.31 12.32 16.13
N GLY A 143 5.29 12.83 16.84
CA GLY A 143 5.34 14.17 17.45
C GLY A 143 5.58 15.30 16.44
N GLY A 144 5.03 15.18 15.23
CA GLY A 144 5.27 16.12 14.13
C GLY A 144 6.55 15.87 13.32
N GLY A 145 7.34 14.85 13.66
CA GLY A 145 8.48 14.39 12.88
C GLY A 145 8.11 13.49 11.68
N ALA A 146 9.13 13.11 10.91
CA ALA A 146 8.97 12.24 9.75
C ALA A 146 8.54 10.83 10.16
N VAL A 147 7.73 10.19 9.32
CA VAL A 147 7.27 8.80 9.45
C VAL A 147 7.58 8.09 8.15
N ALA A 148 8.37 7.01 8.22
CA ALA A 148 8.79 6.27 7.03
C ALA A 148 7.62 5.60 6.29
N GLY A 149 6.57 5.22 7.02
CA GLY A 149 5.38 4.57 6.47
C GLY A 149 4.53 3.91 7.54
N PRO A 150 3.36 3.34 7.16
CA PRO A 150 2.62 2.43 8.00
C PRO A 150 3.48 1.22 8.38
N VAL A 151 3.39 0.79 9.64
CA VAL A 151 4.10 -0.38 10.18
C VAL A 151 3.12 -1.54 10.28
N THR A 152 3.46 -2.68 9.69
CA THR A 152 2.66 -3.90 9.80
C THR A 152 2.61 -4.38 11.25
N VAL A 153 1.40 -4.52 11.80
CA VAL A 153 1.15 -5.03 13.14
C VAL A 153 0.78 -6.52 13.09
N SER A 154 -0.04 -6.90 12.13
CA SER A 154 -0.35 -8.29 11.84
C SER A 154 -0.73 -8.46 10.37
N ASN A 155 -0.53 -9.66 9.85
CA ASN A 155 -0.98 -10.07 8.51
C ASN A 155 -1.36 -11.55 8.61
N SER A 156 -2.63 -11.82 8.91
CA SER A 156 -3.09 -13.15 9.27
C SER A 156 -4.39 -13.51 8.56
N VAL A 157 -4.58 -14.82 8.36
CA VAL A 157 -5.87 -15.36 7.92
C VAL A 157 -6.78 -15.49 9.13
N VAL A 158 -7.98 -14.95 9.02
CA VAL A 158 -9.02 -14.94 10.05
C VAL A 158 -10.21 -15.75 9.53
N ALA A 159 -10.81 -16.56 10.42
CA ALA A 159 -12.02 -17.31 10.10
C ALA A 159 -13.22 -16.37 9.95
N VAL A 160 -14.04 -16.62 8.94
CA VAL A 160 -15.32 -15.95 8.70
C VAL A 160 -16.43 -16.87 9.21
N ASN A 161 -17.13 -16.43 10.26
CA ASN A 161 -18.20 -17.17 10.90
C ASN A 161 -19.52 -16.42 10.72
N GLY A 162 -20.50 -17.03 10.04
CA GLY A 162 -21.79 -16.39 9.78
C GLY A 162 -21.66 -15.06 9.03
N ASN A 163 -20.78 -15.01 8.01
CA ASN A 163 -20.42 -13.81 7.23
C ASN A 163 -19.74 -12.68 8.02
N ASN A 164 -19.25 -12.97 9.23
CA ASN A 164 -18.59 -11.99 10.08
C ASN A 164 -17.16 -12.43 10.43
N ALA A 165 -16.28 -11.47 10.65
CA ALA A 165 -14.96 -11.68 11.23
C ALA A 165 -14.68 -10.58 12.27
N THR A 166 -13.84 -10.89 13.25
CA THR A 166 -13.45 -9.93 14.28
C THR A 166 -11.94 -9.76 14.28
N VAL A 167 -11.50 -8.51 14.34
CA VAL A 167 -10.08 -8.14 14.38
C VAL A 167 -9.85 -7.28 15.62
N THR A 168 -8.85 -7.63 16.41
CA THR A 168 -8.45 -6.84 17.58
C THR A 168 -7.22 -6.02 17.24
N LEU A 169 -7.29 -4.70 17.45
CA LEU A 169 -6.20 -3.76 17.25
C LEU A 169 -5.58 -3.40 18.60
N PRO A 170 -4.26 -3.52 18.76
CA PRO A 170 -3.58 -3.08 19.98
C PRO A 170 -3.42 -1.55 19.95
N TYR A 171 -4.45 -0.79 20.32
CA TYR A 171 -4.41 0.68 20.27
C TYR A 171 -3.49 1.25 21.38
N ILE A 172 -2.19 1.30 21.07
CA ILE A 172 -1.11 1.61 22.02
C ILE A 172 -0.88 3.12 22.22
N ASN A 173 -1.26 3.96 21.27
CA ASN A 173 -1.09 5.40 21.33
C ASN A 173 -2.34 6.08 20.77
N GLN A 174 -2.83 7.08 21.50
CA GLN A 174 -4.06 7.82 21.20
C GLN A 174 -3.98 8.61 19.88
N THR A 175 -2.76 8.96 19.46
CA THR A 175 -2.52 9.75 18.25
C THR A 175 -2.07 8.91 17.05
N ASP A 176 -1.93 7.60 17.21
CA ASP A 176 -1.68 6.70 16.08
C ASP A 176 -3.00 6.40 15.35
N THR A 177 -2.92 6.00 14.08
CA THR A 177 -4.06 5.49 13.33
C THR A 177 -3.85 4.02 12.98
N TYR A 178 -4.94 3.28 12.81
CA TYR A 178 -4.89 1.92 12.31
C TYR A 178 -5.59 1.81 10.96
N THR A 179 -5.08 0.90 10.14
CA THR A 179 -5.68 0.53 8.86
C THR A 179 -5.84 -0.97 8.79
N LEU A 180 -6.93 -1.43 8.18
CA LEU A 180 -7.11 -2.82 7.79
C LEU A 180 -7.20 -2.89 6.27
N THR A 181 -6.48 -3.83 5.67
CA THR A 181 -6.69 -4.23 4.28
C THR A 181 -7.10 -5.70 4.27
N LEU A 182 -8.32 -5.96 3.83
CA LEU A 182 -8.88 -7.30 3.66
C LEU A 182 -8.55 -7.78 2.26
N LEU A 183 -8.03 -9.00 2.18
CA LEU A 183 -7.54 -9.64 0.96
C LEU A 183 -7.96 -11.12 0.95
N PRO A 184 -7.98 -11.79 -0.22
CA PRO A 184 -8.17 -13.23 -0.28
C PRO A 184 -7.21 -14.00 0.66
N PRO A 185 -7.70 -15.08 1.31
CA PRO A 185 -6.93 -15.87 2.26
C PRO A 185 -5.80 -16.59 1.52
N SER A 186 -4.58 -16.09 1.70
CA SER A 186 -3.36 -16.70 1.16
C SER A 186 -2.30 -16.65 2.25
N ASP A 187 -1.86 -17.80 2.73
CA ASP A 187 -0.83 -17.93 3.75
C ASP A 187 0.52 -17.42 3.23
N GLY A 188 1.07 -16.37 3.86
CA GLY A 188 2.35 -15.78 3.46
C GLY A 188 2.29 -14.75 2.33
N GLY A 189 1.09 -14.39 1.86
CA GLY A 189 0.91 -13.23 0.98
C GLY A 189 1.11 -11.91 1.70
N PHE A 190 1.57 -10.89 1.00
CA PHE A 190 1.82 -9.55 1.56
C PHE A 190 1.55 -8.48 0.51
N GLN A 191 1.40 -7.23 0.95
CA GLN A 191 1.24 -6.10 0.05
C GLN A 191 2.45 -5.19 0.21
N SER A 192 3.04 -4.73 -0.89
CA SER A 192 4.22 -3.89 -0.84
C SER A 192 4.26 -2.90 -2.00
N VAL A 193 4.88 -1.75 -1.75
CA VAL A 193 5.51 -0.97 -2.80
C VAL A 193 6.84 -1.63 -3.14
N ALA A 194 7.26 -1.61 -4.40
CA ALA A 194 8.56 -2.12 -4.82
C ALA A 194 9.46 -0.96 -5.27
N VAL A 195 10.51 -0.67 -4.51
CA VAL A 195 11.43 0.45 -4.78
C VAL A 195 12.72 -0.05 -5.43
N ALA A 196 13.00 0.35 -6.66
CA ALA A 196 14.24 0.03 -7.35
C ALA A 196 15.43 0.71 -6.64
N GLN A 197 16.42 -0.08 -6.22
CA GLN A 197 17.47 0.42 -5.34
C GLN A 197 18.51 1.32 -6.01
N HIS A 198 18.64 1.28 -7.34
CA HIS A 198 19.53 2.20 -8.06
C HIS A 198 18.95 3.60 -8.27
N SER A 199 17.63 3.73 -8.41
CA SER A 199 16.94 5.00 -8.73
C SER A 199 16.11 5.54 -7.58
N GLN A 200 15.81 4.70 -6.57
CA GLN A 200 14.86 4.99 -5.48
C GLN A 200 13.45 5.33 -5.99
N GLN A 201 13.10 4.84 -7.18
CA GLN A 201 11.78 4.95 -7.78
C GLN A 201 10.97 3.67 -7.63
N CYS A 202 9.66 3.78 -7.74
CA CYS A 202 8.72 2.71 -7.49
C CYS A 202 8.30 2.02 -8.78
N LEU A 203 8.11 0.69 -8.73
CA LEU A 203 7.39 -0.06 -9.76
C LEU A 203 5.97 0.48 -9.85
N ASP A 204 5.58 0.93 -11.04
CA ASP A 204 4.40 1.74 -11.29
C ASP A 204 3.62 1.21 -12.51
N ASN A 205 2.31 1.06 -12.34
CA ASN A 205 1.40 0.85 -13.46
C ASN A 205 1.22 2.15 -14.23
N THR A 206 1.83 2.18 -15.42
CA THR A 206 1.99 3.35 -16.27
C THR A 206 0.66 4.05 -16.50
N ASP A 207 0.65 5.35 -16.18
CA ASP A 207 -0.47 6.28 -16.39
C ASP A 207 -1.82 5.78 -15.83
N ARG A 208 -1.78 4.86 -14.84
CA ARG A 208 -2.98 4.25 -14.24
C ARG A 208 -3.88 3.53 -15.25
N ASP A 209 -3.32 3.10 -16.38
CA ASP A 209 -4.08 2.42 -17.43
C ASP A 209 -4.62 1.08 -16.90
N THR A 210 -5.83 0.72 -17.32
CA THR A 210 -6.51 -0.53 -16.96
C THR A 210 -6.44 -1.58 -18.06
N ALA A 211 -5.88 -1.27 -19.24
CA ALA A 211 -5.76 -2.19 -20.37
C ALA A 211 -4.74 -3.31 -20.13
N ASP A 212 -5.03 -4.48 -20.69
CA ASP A 212 -4.03 -5.55 -20.84
C ASP A 212 -2.94 -5.08 -21.81
N GLY A 213 -1.70 -5.45 -21.54
CA GLY A 213 -0.56 -5.02 -22.36
C GLY A 213 0.07 -3.70 -21.95
N ASN A 214 -0.48 -3.00 -20.94
CA ASN A 214 0.16 -1.78 -20.42
C ASN A 214 1.53 -2.10 -19.81
N VAL A 215 2.59 -1.64 -20.46
CA VAL A 215 3.98 -1.86 -20.02
C VAL A 215 4.21 -1.10 -18.72
N GLN A 216 4.80 -1.78 -17.74
CA GLN A 216 5.07 -1.19 -16.44
C GLN A 216 6.30 -0.28 -16.51
N GLN A 217 6.38 0.69 -15.61
CA GLN A 217 7.48 1.65 -15.55
C GLN A 217 8.03 1.77 -14.12
N GLN A 218 9.19 2.42 -13.98
CA GLN A 218 9.51 3.07 -12.70
C GLN A 218 8.97 4.50 -12.70
N PHE A 219 8.49 4.96 -11.55
CA PHE A 219 8.07 6.34 -11.37
C PHE A 219 8.36 6.84 -9.96
N HIS A 220 8.32 8.16 -9.74
CA HIS A 220 8.41 8.72 -8.40
C HIS A 220 7.43 8.01 -7.47
N CYS A 221 7.87 7.68 -6.25
CA CYS A 221 7.05 7.00 -5.25
C CYS A 221 5.96 7.95 -4.73
N VAL A 222 4.88 8.10 -5.49
CA VAL A 222 3.74 9.00 -5.19
C VAL A 222 2.73 8.36 -4.27
N GLY A 223 2.81 7.03 -4.09
CA GLY A 223 2.03 6.34 -3.09
C GLY A 223 0.58 6.03 -3.47
N GLY A 224 0.21 6.16 -4.74
CA GLY A 224 -1.10 5.71 -5.23
C GLY A 224 -1.17 4.19 -5.39
N ASP A 225 -2.38 3.66 -5.55
CA ASP A 225 -2.61 2.21 -5.70
C ASP A 225 -1.94 1.60 -6.93
N GLN A 226 -1.64 2.41 -7.94
CA GLN A 226 -0.94 1.93 -9.14
C GLN A 226 0.51 1.49 -8.84
N GLN A 227 1.06 1.86 -7.67
CA GLN A 227 2.39 1.46 -7.20
C GLN A 227 2.34 0.43 -6.06
N LEU A 228 1.14 -0.03 -5.71
CA LEU A 228 0.91 -0.93 -4.61
C LEU A 228 0.62 -2.33 -5.18
N TRP A 229 1.40 -3.31 -4.75
CA TRP A 229 1.40 -4.65 -5.34
C TRP A 229 1.08 -5.69 -4.27
N ASN A 230 0.06 -6.51 -4.51
CA ASN A 230 -0.32 -7.63 -3.68
C ASN A 230 0.40 -8.89 -4.17
N PHE A 231 1.36 -9.36 -3.39
CA PHE A 231 2.10 -10.59 -3.62
C PHE A 231 1.27 -11.76 -3.09
N GLN A 232 0.58 -12.44 -4.01
CA GLN A 232 -0.24 -13.60 -3.70
C GLN A 232 0.61 -14.87 -3.86
N PRO A 233 0.82 -15.67 -2.81
CA PRO A 233 1.67 -16.84 -2.84
C PRO A 233 1.12 -17.87 -3.83
N VAL A 234 2.01 -18.47 -4.61
CA VAL A 234 1.70 -19.60 -5.49
C VAL A 234 1.74 -20.87 -4.66
N THR A 235 0.60 -21.53 -4.50
CA THR A 235 0.47 -22.76 -3.71
C THR A 235 1.49 -23.82 -4.15
N GLY A 236 2.20 -24.40 -3.17
CA GLY A 236 3.17 -25.46 -3.40
C GLY A 236 4.51 -25.00 -3.98
N VAL A 237 4.73 -23.69 -4.18
CA VAL A 237 5.99 -23.16 -4.71
C VAL A 237 6.56 -22.12 -3.73
N ALA A 238 7.63 -22.50 -3.03
CA ALA A 238 8.24 -21.66 -2.00
C ALA A 238 8.68 -20.30 -2.57
N ASN A 239 8.43 -19.22 -1.81
CA ASN A 239 8.83 -17.85 -2.14
C ASN A 239 8.40 -17.36 -3.53
N THR A 240 7.36 -17.94 -4.11
CA THR A 240 6.87 -17.57 -5.45
C THR A 240 5.49 -16.94 -5.35
N PHE A 241 5.26 -15.86 -6.09
CA PHE A 241 4.05 -15.06 -5.99
C PHE A 241 3.52 -14.67 -7.36
N SER A 242 2.19 -14.62 -7.50
CA SER A 242 1.54 -13.74 -8.45
C SER A 242 1.59 -12.32 -7.90
N VAL A 243 2.12 -11.38 -8.68
CA VAL A 243 2.29 -9.98 -8.25
C VAL A 243 1.14 -9.16 -8.85
N VAL A 244 0.11 -8.88 -8.05
CA VAL A 244 -1.15 -8.29 -8.52
C VAL A 244 -1.15 -6.79 -8.23
N ASN A 245 -1.39 -5.96 -9.25
CA ASN A 245 -1.52 -4.53 -9.06
C ASN A 245 -2.80 -4.21 -8.27
N GLN A 246 -2.69 -3.41 -7.21
CA GLN A 246 -3.82 -3.09 -6.34
C GLN A 246 -4.90 -2.27 -7.06
N GLN A 247 -4.50 -1.38 -7.98
CA GLN A 247 -5.45 -0.53 -8.70
C GLN A 247 -6.28 -1.33 -9.70
N THR A 248 -5.66 -2.22 -10.46
CA THR A 248 -6.31 -2.88 -11.61
C THR A 248 -6.75 -4.31 -11.33
N GLY A 249 -6.21 -4.95 -10.29
CA GLY A 249 -6.41 -6.38 -10.03
C GLY A 249 -5.73 -7.29 -11.05
N LYS A 250 -4.88 -6.74 -11.93
CA LYS A 250 -4.15 -7.48 -12.97
C LYS A 250 -2.76 -7.91 -12.49
N CYS A 251 -2.24 -8.97 -13.08
CA CYS A 251 -0.96 -9.54 -12.72
C CYS A 251 0.17 -8.85 -13.49
N LEU A 252 1.31 -8.65 -12.82
CA LEU A 252 2.60 -8.45 -13.47
C LEU A 252 2.86 -9.65 -14.38
N ASP A 253 3.24 -9.40 -15.63
CA ASP A 253 3.29 -10.43 -16.66
C ASP A 253 4.47 -10.16 -17.61
N VAL A 254 5.22 -11.20 -17.97
CA VAL A 254 6.22 -11.12 -19.04
C VAL A 254 5.56 -11.37 -20.39
N SER A 255 5.58 -10.36 -21.25
CA SER A 255 4.87 -10.35 -22.52
C SER A 255 5.23 -11.54 -23.41
N GLY A 256 4.19 -12.19 -23.93
CA GLY A 256 4.31 -13.32 -24.87
C GLY A 256 4.99 -14.56 -24.29
N VAL A 257 5.08 -14.71 -22.96
CA VAL A 257 5.83 -15.80 -22.30
C VAL A 257 7.30 -15.83 -22.77
N SER A 258 7.81 -14.67 -23.20
CA SER A 258 9.13 -14.59 -23.82
C SER A 258 10.22 -14.96 -22.82
N THR A 259 11.25 -15.63 -23.30
CA THR A 259 12.47 -15.93 -22.53
C THR A 259 13.65 -15.04 -22.99
N ALA A 260 13.40 -14.06 -23.85
CA ALA A 260 14.42 -13.13 -24.34
C ALA A 260 14.69 -11.99 -23.34
N ASP A 261 15.92 -11.50 -23.34
CA ASP A 261 16.27 -10.23 -22.70
C ASP A 261 15.55 -9.07 -23.39
N GLY A 262 15.07 -8.10 -22.61
CA GLY A 262 14.34 -6.96 -23.13
C GLY A 262 12.85 -7.20 -23.37
N ALA A 263 12.34 -8.42 -23.10
CA ALA A 263 10.91 -8.65 -23.19
C ALA A 263 10.16 -7.79 -22.14
N ALA A 264 9.14 -7.06 -22.59
CA ALA A 264 8.40 -6.13 -21.75
C ALA A 264 7.75 -6.85 -20.57
N VAL A 265 7.81 -6.21 -19.41
CA VAL A 265 6.99 -6.57 -18.26
C VAL A 265 5.78 -5.63 -18.28
N HIS A 266 4.60 -6.20 -18.51
CA HIS A 266 3.33 -5.47 -18.62
C HIS A 266 2.34 -5.96 -17.56
N GLN A 267 1.13 -5.40 -17.53
CA GLN A 267 0.02 -6.00 -16.81
C GLN A 267 -0.83 -6.85 -17.75
N TRP A 268 -1.38 -7.94 -17.24
CA TRP A 268 -2.35 -8.76 -17.94
C TRP A 268 -3.36 -9.36 -16.97
N ALA A 269 -4.56 -9.70 -17.45
CA ALA A 269 -5.52 -10.46 -16.68
C ALA A 269 -4.86 -11.70 -16.04
N CYS A 270 -5.04 -11.89 -14.74
CA CYS A 270 -4.43 -13.00 -14.04
C CYS A 270 -4.99 -14.34 -14.55
N HIS A 271 -4.13 -15.18 -15.12
CA HIS A 271 -4.48 -16.50 -15.64
C HIS A 271 -3.61 -17.63 -15.05
N GLY A 272 -2.71 -17.30 -14.12
CA GLY A 272 -1.90 -18.27 -13.38
C GLY A 272 -0.75 -18.89 -14.19
N GLY A 273 -0.45 -18.35 -15.37
CA GLY A 273 0.70 -18.79 -16.18
C GLY A 273 2.02 -18.51 -15.49
N GLN A 274 3.07 -19.28 -15.81
CA GLN A 274 4.38 -19.12 -15.17
C GLN A 274 5.06 -17.77 -15.48
N ASN A 275 4.68 -17.11 -16.57
CA ASN A 275 5.08 -15.73 -16.90
C ASN A 275 4.45 -14.66 -16.01
N GLN A 276 3.49 -15.03 -15.15
CA GLN A 276 2.88 -14.19 -14.12
C GLN A 276 3.32 -14.56 -12.70
N GLN A 277 4.28 -15.48 -12.56
CA GLN A 277 4.77 -15.98 -11.28
C GLN A 277 6.22 -15.54 -11.08
N PHE A 278 6.51 -14.91 -9.94
CA PHE A 278 7.82 -14.37 -9.63
C PHE A 278 8.35 -14.93 -8.31
N THR A 279 9.52 -15.54 -8.36
CA THR A 279 10.25 -15.99 -7.18
C THR A 279 11.01 -14.82 -6.58
N LEU A 280 10.83 -14.57 -5.28
CA LEU A 280 11.59 -13.56 -4.55
C LEU A 280 12.92 -14.14 -4.09
N ARG A 281 14.02 -13.60 -4.62
CA ARG A 281 15.39 -14.00 -4.30
C ARG A 281 16.10 -12.88 -3.56
N LYS A 282 16.57 -13.14 -2.34
CA LYS A 282 17.29 -12.14 -1.52
C LYS A 282 18.57 -11.67 -2.21
N VAL A 283 18.85 -10.37 -2.08
CA VAL A 283 20.08 -9.74 -2.57
C VAL A 283 20.92 -9.28 -1.37
N THR A 284 22.22 -9.49 -1.45
CA THR A 284 23.19 -9.14 -0.41
C THR A 284 24.25 -8.20 -0.99
N TYR A 285 24.40 -7.03 -0.39
CA TYR A 285 25.44 -6.06 -0.72
C TYR A 285 25.71 -5.13 0.47
N SER A 286 26.78 -4.34 0.42
CA SER A 286 27.08 -3.40 1.51
C SER A 286 25.97 -2.37 1.66
N GLY A 287 25.32 -2.33 2.83
CA GLY A 287 24.17 -1.46 3.09
C GLY A 287 22.84 -1.97 2.54
N ASN A 288 22.75 -3.26 2.19
CA ASN A 288 21.46 -3.87 1.85
C ASN A 288 20.53 -3.87 3.07
N ASP A 289 19.23 -3.86 2.78
CA ASP A 289 18.17 -3.99 3.75
C ASP A 289 17.58 -5.42 3.66
N PRO A 290 17.09 -6.01 4.77
CA PRO A 290 16.43 -7.31 4.76
C PRO A 290 15.25 -7.44 3.77
N HIS A 291 14.69 -6.30 3.35
CA HIS A 291 13.60 -6.19 2.40
C HIS A 291 14.06 -6.12 0.92
N ASP A 292 15.35 -6.30 0.61
CA ASP A 292 15.88 -6.22 -0.77
C ASP A 292 15.84 -7.57 -1.51
N TYR A 293 15.10 -7.61 -2.61
CA TYR A 293 14.88 -8.82 -3.42
C TYR A 293 15.03 -8.57 -4.93
N GLN A 294 15.40 -9.61 -5.66
CA GLN A 294 15.10 -9.75 -7.08
C GLN A 294 13.75 -10.44 -7.24
N LEU A 295 12.94 -9.97 -8.21
CA LEU A 295 11.74 -10.67 -8.69
C LEU A 295 12.14 -11.49 -9.92
N VAL A 296 12.22 -12.81 -9.77
CA VAL A 296 12.68 -13.72 -10.82
C VAL A 296 11.48 -14.39 -11.49
N ALA A 297 11.24 -14.10 -12.76
CA ALA A 297 10.16 -14.70 -13.54
C ALA A 297 10.36 -16.22 -13.64
N ARG A 298 9.35 -16.98 -13.25
CA ARG A 298 9.46 -18.44 -13.07
C ARG A 298 9.70 -19.19 -14.38
N HIS A 299 9.12 -18.73 -15.48
CA HIS A 299 9.25 -19.39 -16.79
C HIS A 299 10.61 -19.19 -17.45
N SER A 300 11.27 -18.05 -17.22
CA SER A 300 12.52 -17.66 -17.92
C SER A 300 13.76 -17.64 -17.03
N ASN A 301 13.59 -17.66 -15.70
CA ASN A 301 14.65 -17.40 -14.72
C ASN A 301 15.33 -16.02 -14.87
N LYS A 302 14.66 -15.06 -15.51
CA LYS A 302 15.13 -13.68 -15.68
C LYS A 302 14.51 -12.75 -14.65
N CYS A 303 15.18 -11.64 -14.38
CA CYS A 303 14.81 -10.69 -13.34
C CYS A 303 14.00 -9.53 -13.90
N VAL A 304 13.01 -9.06 -13.14
CA VAL A 304 12.34 -7.78 -13.38
C VAL A 304 13.37 -6.66 -13.24
N ASP A 305 13.58 -5.90 -14.30
CA ASP A 305 14.72 -5.00 -14.51
C ASP A 305 14.23 -3.62 -14.99
N VAL A 306 14.80 -2.55 -14.42
CA VAL A 306 14.62 -1.19 -14.96
C VAL A 306 15.53 -1.01 -16.17
N SER A 307 14.92 -0.80 -17.34
CA SER A 307 15.62 -0.78 -18.61
C SER A 307 16.78 0.22 -18.62
N THR A 308 17.88 -0.20 -19.26
CA THR A 308 19.09 0.60 -19.47
C THR A 308 19.69 1.20 -18.19
N ILE A 309 19.39 0.64 -17.01
CA ILE A 309 19.82 1.17 -15.70
C ILE A 309 19.36 2.63 -15.51
N SER A 310 18.27 3.02 -16.17
CA SER A 310 17.81 4.41 -16.17
C SER A 310 17.39 4.86 -14.77
N THR A 311 17.77 6.07 -14.39
CA THR A 311 17.28 6.75 -13.17
C THR A 311 16.18 7.76 -13.48
N ALA A 312 15.80 7.91 -14.75
CA ALA A 312 14.71 8.79 -15.17
C ALA A 312 13.35 8.18 -14.80
N ALA A 313 12.41 9.03 -14.40
CA ALA A 313 11.02 8.62 -14.28
C ALA A 313 10.48 8.14 -15.63
N ARG A 314 9.52 7.22 -15.60
CA ARG A 314 8.89 6.59 -16.77
C ARG A 314 9.81 5.66 -17.57
N ALA A 315 10.96 5.27 -17.01
CA ALA A 315 11.77 4.23 -17.63
C ALA A 315 11.01 2.88 -17.61
N PRO A 316 10.91 2.16 -18.74
CA PRO A 316 10.13 0.94 -18.81
C PRO A 316 10.77 -0.19 -18.01
N ILE A 317 9.91 -1.12 -17.59
CA ILE A 317 10.30 -2.36 -16.94
C ILE A 317 10.26 -3.48 -17.97
N HIS A 318 11.33 -4.27 -17.99
CA HIS A 318 11.45 -5.45 -18.82
C HIS A 318 12.01 -6.60 -17.99
N GLN A 319 12.11 -7.80 -18.56
CA GLN A 319 12.95 -8.83 -17.96
C GLN A 319 14.36 -8.76 -18.55
N TRP A 320 15.34 -9.09 -17.73
CA TRP A 320 16.72 -9.24 -18.17
C TRP A 320 17.40 -10.38 -17.41
N THR A 321 18.46 -10.93 -17.99
CA THR A 321 19.34 -11.89 -17.33
C THR A 321 19.71 -11.36 -15.94
N CYS A 322 19.43 -12.17 -14.92
CA CYS A 322 19.62 -11.75 -13.56
C CYS A 322 21.10 -11.49 -13.24
N ASN A 323 21.34 -10.36 -12.60
CA ASN A 323 22.61 -10.05 -11.98
C ASN A 323 22.88 -10.93 -10.75
N PRO A 324 24.16 -11.14 -10.36
CA PRO A 324 24.52 -11.85 -9.15
C PRO A 324 23.88 -11.25 -7.89
N THR A 325 23.45 -12.09 -6.96
CA THR A 325 22.83 -11.64 -5.69
C THR A 325 23.82 -10.95 -4.74
N GLY A 326 25.13 -11.14 -4.94
CA GLY A 326 26.20 -10.57 -4.10
C GLY A 326 26.79 -9.24 -4.61
N GLN A 327 26.18 -8.60 -5.61
CA GLN A 327 26.76 -7.43 -6.26
C GLN A 327 26.37 -6.11 -5.59
N GLY A 328 27.28 -5.12 -5.58
CA GLY A 328 26.99 -3.78 -5.05
C GLY A 328 26.29 -2.81 -6.02
N SER A 329 26.45 -2.98 -7.34
CA SER A 329 25.90 -2.10 -8.38
C SER A 329 26.06 -2.74 -9.78
N PRO A 330 25.21 -2.44 -10.77
CA PRO A 330 23.97 -1.66 -10.67
C PRO A 330 22.85 -2.43 -9.97
N LEU A 331 22.06 -1.74 -9.14
CA LEU A 331 20.96 -2.33 -8.37
C LEU A 331 19.60 -2.17 -9.07
N ASN A 332 19.59 -2.09 -10.41
CA ASN A 332 18.38 -1.87 -11.22
C ASN A 332 17.45 -3.09 -11.31
N GLN A 333 17.87 -4.22 -10.77
CA GLN A 333 17.08 -5.45 -10.61
C GLN A 333 16.75 -5.75 -9.13
N THR A 334 17.18 -4.87 -8.22
CA THR A 334 16.99 -5.01 -6.78
C THR A 334 15.84 -4.11 -6.36
N TRP A 335 14.79 -4.74 -5.82
CA TRP A 335 13.56 -4.10 -5.39
C TRP A 335 13.43 -4.24 -3.88
N ARG A 336 13.34 -3.11 -3.18
CA ARG A 336 13.01 -3.09 -1.75
C ARG A 336 11.51 -3.21 -1.57
N LEU A 337 11.11 -4.23 -0.83
CA LEU A 337 9.72 -4.60 -0.57
C LEU A 337 9.37 -4.36 0.90
N TRP A 338 9.00 -3.14 1.27
CA TRP A 338 8.68 -2.75 2.65
C TRP A 338 7.58 -3.58 3.33
N GLY A 339 6.75 -4.27 2.57
CA GLY A 339 5.69 -5.14 3.10
C GLY A 339 6.14 -6.57 3.43
N ARG A 340 7.41 -6.94 3.22
CA ARG A 340 7.91 -8.31 3.33
C ARG A 340 8.86 -8.55 4.49
#